data_AF-A0A2P4SQL6-F1
#
_entry.id   AF-A0A2P4SQL6-F1
#
_cell.length_a   1.000
_cell.length_b   1.000
_cell.length_c   1.000
_cell.angle_alpha   90.00
_cell.angle_beta   90.00
_cell.angle_gamma   90.00
#
_symmetry.space_group_name_H-M   'P 1'
#
loop_
_entity.id
_entity.type
_entity.pdbx_description
1 polymer ?
#
loop_
_entity_poly.entity_id
_entity_poly.type
_entity_poly.pdbx_seq_one_letter_code
_entity_poly.pdbx_strand_id
1 'polypeptide(L)'
;MSQPVTAATYVRSLRYGLLRQLADLLDPQEGWKRLAAAITDPAGESRYSQAHIRRFEAFVQMGKSPTCELLYDWGTTNCTVGDLVDLLIRNQFLAPASLLLPDFHNFWFHDLESVTNNFDERPESAGGNKLGEGGFGIVFKGYINGRNVAVKKLAA
;
A
#
# COMPACT_ATOMS: atom_id res chain seq x y z
N MET A 1 3.47 23.10 11.67
CA MET A 1 2.92 22.43 10.48
C MET A 1 3.17 20.93 10.59
N SER A 2 2.20 20.10 10.22
CA SER A 2 2.40 18.64 10.18
C SER A 2 3.42 18.28 9.13
N GLN A 3 4.33 17.35 9.43
CA GLN A 3 5.00 16.67 8.34
C GLN A 3 3.97 15.88 7.53
N PRO A 4 4.06 15.90 6.19
CA PRO A 4 3.19 15.11 5.34
C PRO A 4 3.43 13.62 5.58
N VAL A 5 2.36 12.84 5.57
CA VAL A 5 2.46 11.38 5.59
C VAL A 5 2.95 10.91 4.23
N THR A 6 3.95 10.05 4.22
CA THR A 6 4.53 9.45 3.01
C THR A 6 4.54 7.93 3.15
N ALA A 7 4.76 7.20 2.05
CA ALA A 7 4.86 5.73 2.10
C ALA A 7 5.94 5.24 3.07
N ALA A 8 7.03 5.99 3.24
CA ALA A 8 8.12 5.64 4.16
C ALA A 8 7.83 6.00 5.64
N THR A 9 6.72 6.68 5.93
CA THR A 9 6.35 7.02 7.31
C THR A 9 6.02 5.73 8.08
N TYR A 10 6.53 5.56 9.29
CA TYR A 10 6.17 4.40 10.11
C TYR A 10 4.72 4.49 10.61
N VAL A 11 4.01 3.36 10.65
CA VAL A 11 2.62 3.30 11.16
C VAL A 11 2.53 3.81 12.59
N ARG A 12 3.50 3.47 13.45
CA ARG A 12 3.60 3.98 14.84
C ARG A 12 3.82 5.50 14.96
N SER A 13 4.18 6.16 13.86
CA SER A 13 4.36 7.62 13.81
C SER A 13 3.12 8.35 13.29
N LEU A 14 2.06 7.63 12.92
CA LEU A 14 0.79 8.23 12.54
C LEU A 14 0.15 8.97 13.72
N ARG A 15 -0.44 10.12 13.42
CA ARG A 15 -1.14 10.91 14.42
C ARG A 15 -2.40 10.20 14.85
N TYR A 16 -2.72 10.34 16.14
CA TYR A 16 -3.93 9.74 16.71
C TYR A 16 -5.22 10.14 15.97
N GLY A 17 -5.34 11.40 15.53
CA GLY A 17 -6.49 11.85 14.74
C GLY A 17 -6.66 11.09 13.42
N LEU A 18 -5.56 10.80 12.72
CA LEU A 18 -5.58 10.03 11.48
C LEU A 18 -5.85 8.54 11.74
N LEU A 19 -5.29 7.98 12.82
CA LEU A 19 -5.62 6.62 13.28
C LEU A 19 -7.10 6.47 13.61
N ARG A 20 -7.72 7.50 14.22
CA ARG A 20 -9.17 7.51 14.48
C ARG A 20 -9.97 7.47 13.17
N GLN A 21 -9.59 8.28 12.18
CA GLN A 21 -10.27 8.26 10.88
C GLN A 21 -10.12 6.92 10.16
N LEU A 22 -8.97 6.26 10.28
CA LEU A 22 -8.79 4.88 9.79
C LEU A 22 -9.69 3.90 10.52
N ALA A 23 -9.77 4.00 11.85
CA ALA A 23 -10.65 3.18 12.67
C ALA A 23 -12.13 3.34 12.30
N ASP A 24 -12.59 4.58 12.06
CA ASP A 24 -13.98 4.84 11.63
C ASP A 24 -14.34 4.11 10.32
N LEU A 25 -13.34 3.83 9.46
CA LEU A 25 -13.50 3.12 8.18
C LEU A 25 -13.32 1.60 8.29
N LEU A 26 -12.58 1.10 9.28
CA LEU A 26 -12.16 -0.30 9.38
C LEU A 26 -12.80 -1.07 10.54
N ASP A 27 -13.21 -0.39 11.61
CA ASP A 27 -13.92 -1.02 12.73
C ASP A 27 -15.28 -1.63 12.31
N PRO A 28 -16.09 -0.97 11.44
CA PRO A 28 -17.33 -1.57 10.96
C PRO A 28 -17.12 -2.85 10.16
N GLN A 29 -18.12 -3.75 10.19
CA GLN A 29 -18.19 -4.97 9.36
C GLN A 29 -16.94 -5.87 9.44
N GLU A 30 -16.27 -5.89 10.60
CA GLU A 30 -15.07 -6.70 10.83
C GLU A 30 -13.90 -6.38 9.88
N GLY A 31 -13.85 -5.16 9.30
CA GLY A 31 -12.78 -4.75 8.38
C GLY A 31 -11.39 -4.91 8.99
N TRP A 32 -11.25 -4.57 10.27
CA TRP A 32 -10.03 -4.76 11.05
C TRP A 32 -9.63 -6.23 11.20
N LYS A 33 -10.58 -7.19 11.26
CA LYS A 33 -10.27 -8.63 11.33
C LYS A 33 -9.71 -9.12 10.00
N ARG A 34 -10.29 -8.68 8.88
CA ARG A 34 -9.78 -8.98 7.53
C ARG A 34 -8.39 -8.38 7.34
N LEU A 35 -8.17 -7.14 7.80
CA LEU A 35 -6.84 -6.53 7.78
C LEU A 35 -5.85 -7.33 8.65
N ALA A 36 -6.21 -7.69 9.87
CA ALA A 36 -5.36 -8.46 10.78
C ALA A 36 -4.96 -9.82 10.17
N ALA A 37 -5.90 -10.52 9.53
CA ALA A 37 -5.64 -11.79 8.86
C ALA A 37 -4.73 -11.66 7.63
N ALA A 38 -4.64 -10.48 7.02
CA ALA A 38 -3.78 -10.22 5.87
C ALA A 38 -2.35 -9.82 6.27
N ILE A 39 -2.09 -9.48 7.53
CA ILE A 39 -0.76 -9.12 8.00
C ILE A 39 0.05 -10.40 8.20
N THR A 40 1.13 -10.53 7.42
CA THR A 40 2.07 -11.65 7.52
C THR A 40 3.36 -11.24 8.23
N ASP A 41 4.07 -12.23 8.77
CA ASP A 41 5.45 -12.07 9.22
C ASP A 41 6.44 -12.18 8.03
N PRO A 42 7.77 -12.02 8.25
CA PRO A 42 8.76 -12.15 7.18
C PRO A 42 8.86 -13.54 6.54
N ALA A 43 8.32 -14.59 7.19
CA ALA A 43 8.24 -15.93 6.62
C ALA A 43 7.00 -16.11 5.72
N GLY A 44 6.11 -15.11 5.68
CA GLY A 44 4.85 -15.16 4.92
C GLY A 44 3.69 -15.78 5.69
N GLU A 45 3.89 -16.11 6.96
CA GLU A 45 2.85 -16.72 7.81
C GLU A 45 1.98 -15.64 8.47
N SER A 46 0.73 -15.98 8.79
CA SER A 46 -0.19 -15.05 9.45
C SER A 46 0.35 -14.59 10.80
N ARG A 47 0.60 -13.29 10.95
CA ARG A 47 1.11 -12.70 12.20
C ARG A 47 0.10 -12.79 13.33
N TYR A 48 -1.18 -12.61 13.01
CA TYR A 48 -2.26 -12.61 13.99
C TYR A 48 -3.08 -13.90 13.90
N SER A 49 -2.99 -14.72 14.94
CA SER A 49 -3.81 -15.93 15.08
C SER A 49 -5.25 -15.59 15.51
N GLN A 50 -6.14 -16.58 15.47
CA GLN A 50 -7.49 -16.42 16.02
C GLN A 50 -7.51 -16.01 17.50
N ALA A 51 -6.51 -16.43 18.29
CA ALA A 51 -6.37 -15.99 19.68
C ALA A 51 -6.03 -14.50 19.78
N HIS A 52 -5.16 -13.99 18.90
CA HIS A 52 -4.85 -12.56 18.83
C HIS A 52 -6.08 -11.74 18.41
N ILE A 53 -6.84 -12.22 17.42
CA ILE A 53 -8.09 -11.56 16.98
C ILE A 53 -9.08 -11.44 18.14
N ARG A 54 -9.31 -12.52 18.89
CA ARG A 54 -10.19 -12.49 20.08
C ARG A 54 -9.73 -11.50 21.15
N ARG A 55 -8.40 -11.35 21.32
CA ARG A 55 -7.83 -10.38 22.26
C ARG A 55 -8.12 -8.94 21.83
N PHE A 56 -8.01 -8.63 20.53
CA PHE A 56 -8.38 -7.32 20.01
C PHE A 56 -9.89 -7.05 20.12
N GLU A 57 -10.72 -8.07 19.88
CA GLU A 57 -12.18 -7.96 20.01
C GLU A 57 -12.60 -7.65 21.45
N ALA A 58 -11.90 -8.19 22.45
CA ALA A 58 -12.15 -7.87 23.85
C ALA A 58 -11.94 -6.37 24.18
N PHE A 59 -11.12 -5.64 23.42
CA PHE A 59 -10.96 -4.19 23.62
C PHE A 59 -12.20 -3.38 23.21
N VAL A 60 -13.03 -3.92 22.31
CA VAL A 60 -14.31 -3.27 21.93
C VAL A 60 -15.21 -3.10 23.15
N GLN A 61 -15.22 -4.09 24.05
CA GLN A 61 -16.00 -4.05 25.29
C GLN A 61 -15.51 -2.94 26.25
N MET A 62 -14.27 -2.50 26.10
CA MET A 62 -13.66 -1.42 26.87
C MET A 62 -13.84 -0.05 26.19
N GLY A 63 -14.62 0.04 25.11
CA GLY A 63 -14.83 1.27 24.34
C GLY A 63 -13.61 1.68 23.50
N LYS A 64 -12.69 0.76 23.23
CA LYS A 64 -11.51 1.01 22.40
C LYS A 64 -11.72 0.53 20.97
N SER A 65 -11.04 1.18 20.03
CA SER A 65 -11.02 0.77 18.63
C SER A 65 -10.07 -0.42 18.43
N PRO A 66 -10.54 -1.56 17.89
CA PRO A 66 -9.68 -2.69 17.55
C PRO A 66 -8.72 -2.36 16.41
N THR A 67 -9.08 -1.49 15.45
CA THR A 67 -8.15 -1.00 14.41
C THR A 67 -6.98 -0.25 15.05
N CYS A 68 -7.24 0.67 15.98
CA CYS A 68 -6.17 1.41 16.65
C CYS A 68 -5.22 0.49 17.44
N GLU A 69 -5.77 -0.48 18.18
CA GLU A 69 -4.97 -1.43 18.96
C GLU A 69 -4.15 -2.36 18.03
N LEU A 70 -4.72 -2.82 16.91
CA LEU A 70 -4.02 -3.58 15.88
C LEU A 70 -2.87 -2.78 15.26
N LEU A 71 -3.13 -1.54 14.82
CA LEU A 71 -2.11 -0.70 14.17
C LEU A 71 -1.02 -0.26 15.15
N TYR A 72 -1.36 -0.07 16.43
CA TYR A 72 -0.38 0.19 17.48
C TYR A 72 0.56 -1.01 17.68
N ASP A 73 -0.01 -2.22 17.80
CA ASP A 73 0.77 -3.45 17.94
C ASP A 73 1.63 -3.71 16.69
N TRP A 74 1.03 -3.69 15.50
CA TRP A 74 1.75 -3.93 14.25
C TRP A 74 2.83 -2.87 14.00
N GLY A 75 2.57 -1.61 14.34
CA GLY A 75 3.52 -0.52 14.23
C GLY A 75 4.83 -0.73 15.01
N THR A 76 4.86 -1.62 16.01
CA THR A 76 6.09 -1.99 16.73
C THR A 76 7.11 -2.73 15.86
N THR A 77 6.68 -3.29 14.72
CA THR A 77 7.59 -3.98 13.77
C THR A 77 8.25 -3.04 12.78
N ASN A 78 8.12 -1.71 12.97
CA ASN A 78 8.55 -0.71 11.99
C ASN A 78 7.90 -0.87 10.61
N CYS A 79 6.67 -1.41 10.54
CA CYS A 79 5.91 -1.36 9.29
C CYS A 79 5.65 0.10 8.89
N THR A 80 5.59 0.31 7.59
CA THR A 80 5.44 1.62 6.97
C THR A 80 4.00 1.84 6.51
N VAL A 81 3.66 3.10 6.24
CA VAL A 81 2.38 3.46 5.64
C VAL A 81 2.23 2.83 4.25
N GLY A 82 3.32 2.66 3.51
CA GLY A 82 3.32 1.90 2.25
C GLY A 82 2.85 0.46 2.46
N ASP A 83 3.41 -0.25 3.44
CA ASP A 83 2.98 -1.62 3.77
C ASP A 83 1.50 -1.69 4.14
N LEU A 84 1.02 -0.72 4.92
CA LEU A 84 -0.39 -0.62 5.29
C LEU A 84 -1.28 -0.38 4.07
N VAL A 85 -0.92 0.58 3.22
CA VAL A 85 -1.68 0.91 2.01
C VAL A 85 -1.71 -0.27 1.04
N ASP A 86 -0.61 -1.00 0.90
CA ASP A 86 -0.55 -2.23 0.11
C ASP A 86 -1.55 -3.27 0.60
N LEU A 87 -1.57 -3.53 1.92
CA LEU A 87 -2.52 -4.47 2.52
C LEU A 87 -3.97 -4.02 2.34
N LEU A 88 -4.24 -2.73 2.50
CA LEU A 88 -5.57 -2.15 2.32
C LEU A 88 -6.05 -2.33 0.87
N ILE A 89 -5.21 -1.98 -0.12
CA ILE A 89 -5.54 -2.12 -1.54
C ILE A 89 -5.77 -3.59 -1.90
N ARG A 90 -4.88 -4.51 -1.47
CA ARG A 90 -5.04 -5.96 -1.71
C ARG A 90 -6.33 -6.52 -1.12
N ASN A 91 -6.82 -5.92 -0.03
CA ASN A 91 -8.07 -6.29 0.62
C ASN A 91 -9.27 -5.40 0.23
N GLN A 92 -9.18 -4.64 -0.87
CA GLN A 92 -10.25 -3.79 -1.40
C GLN A 92 -10.71 -2.67 -0.44
N PHE A 93 -9.90 -2.31 0.55
CA PHE A 93 -10.15 -1.18 1.45
C PHE A 93 -9.63 0.13 0.84
N LEU A 94 -10.28 0.57 -0.24
CA LEU A 94 -9.81 1.72 -1.03
C LEU A 94 -9.95 3.05 -0.27
N ALA A 95 -11.04 3.27 0.46
CA ALA A 95 -11.26 4.51 1.22
C ALA A 95 -10.16 4.79 2.27
N PRO A 96 -9.80 3.87 3.18
CA PRO A 96 -8.70 4.10 4.12
C PRO A 96 -7.33 4.15 3.43
N ALA A 97 -7.13 3.47 2.30
CA ALA A 97 -5.89 3.59 1.52
C ALA A 97 -5.73 5.02 0.96
N SER A 98 -6.77 5.55 0.32
CA SER A 98 -6.78 6.92 -0.21
C SER A 98 -6.69 8.00 0.88
N LEU A 99 -7.17 7.70 2.10
CA LEU A 99 -7.00 8.59 3.25
C LEU A 99 -5.52 8.76 3.64
N LEU A 100 -4.73 7.68 3.53
CA LEU A 100 -3.31 7.69 3.89
C LEU A 100 -2.44 8.27 2.77
N LEU A 101 -2.62 7.74 1.56
CA LEU A 101 -1.85 8.13 0.38
C LEU A 101 -2.80 8.18 -0.84
N PRO A 102 -3.38 9.35 -1.15
CA PRO A 102 -4.37 9.47 -2.22
C PRO A 102 -3.80 9.16 -3.61
N ASP A 103 -2.49 9.40 -3.81
CA ASP A 103 -1.81 9.20 -5.10
C ASP A 103 -1.02 7.86 -5.16
N PHE A 104 -1.22 6.96 -4.21
CA PHE A 104 -0.50 5.68 -4.19
C PHE A 104 -1.18 4.66 -5.08
N HIS A 105 -0.53 4.37 -6.21
CA HIS A 105 -0.99 3.37 -7.18
C HIS A 105 -0.02 2.20 -7.21
N ASN A 106 -0.53 1.01 -6.93
CA ASN A 106 0.18 -0.23 -7.20
C ASN A 106 -0.11 -0.65 -8.63
N PHE A 107 0.95 -0.86 -9.40
CA PHE A 107 0.88 -1.42 -10.74
C PHE A 107 1.44 -2.84 -10.69
N TRP A 108 0.66 -3.80 -11.13
CA TRP A 108 1.18 -5.12 -11.44
C TRP A 108 2.12 -5.02 -12.64
N PHE A 109 3.07 -5.95 -12.75
CA PHE A 109 3.99 -5.96 -13.89
C PHE A 109 3.23 -5.98 -15.23
N HIS A 110 2.12 -6.71 -15.30
CA HIS A 110 1.26 -6.75 -16.49
C HIS A 110 0.59 -5.41 -16.81
N ASP A 111 0.26 -4.59 -15.81
CA ASP A 111 -0.24 -3.23 -16.04
C ASP A 111 0.83 -2.39 -16.75
N LEU A 112 2.09 -2.55 -16.31
CA LEU A 112 3.24 -1.88 -16.91
C LEU A 112 3.54 -2.40 -18.33
N GLU A 113 3.41 -3.70 -18.58
CA GLU A 113 3.49 -4.26 -19.93
C GLU A 113 2.43 -3.64 -20.84
N SER A 114 1.18 -3.62 -20.40
CA SER A 114 0.07 -3.08 -21.18
C SER A 114 0.30 -1.62 -21.56
N VAL A 115 0.64 -0.77 -20.58
CA VAL A 115 0.78 0.68 -20.80
C VAL A 115 2.02 1.04 -21.60
N THR A 116 3.01 0.14 -21.70
CA THR A 116 4.26 0.32 -22.47
C THR A 116 4.27 -0.44 -23.80
N ASN A 117 3.13 -1.00 -24.23
CA ASN A 117 3.04 -1.86 -25.42
C ASN A 117 4.05 -3.03 -25.38
N ASN A 118 3.99 -3.80 -24.30
CA ASN A 118 4.90 -4.91 -24.00
C ASN A 118 6.38 -4.51 -23.98
N PHE A 119 6.70 -3.36 -23.37
CA PHE A 119 8.05 -2.79 -23.32
C PHE A 119 8.69 -2.66 -24.72
N ASP A 120 7.99 -2.00 -25.65
CA ASP A 120 8.45 -1.80 -27.03
C ASP A 120 9.78 -1.03 -27.08
N GLU A 121 10.86 -1.76 -27.38
CA GLU A 121 12.23 -1.22 -27.40
C GLU A 121 12.57 -0.37 -28.62
N ARG A 122 11.65 -0.26 -29.61
CA ARG A 122 11.86 0.67 -30.73
C ARG A 122 11.93 2.11 -30.18
N PRO A 123 12.83 2.96 -30.67
CA PRO A 123 12.95 4.34 -30.19
C PRO A 123 11.67 5.13 -30.50
N GLU A 124 11.36 6.12 -29.66
CA GLU A 124 10.19 7.00 -29.86
C GLU A 124 10.20 7.67 -31.24
N SER A 125 11.37 8.04 -31.75
CA SER A 125 11.54 8.62 -33.09
C SER A 125 11.14 7.69 -34.25
N ALA A 126 11.06 6.37 -33.99
CA ALA A 126 10.60 5.35 -34.94
C ALA A 126 9.19 4.82 -34.60
N GLY A 127 8.44 5.51 -33.74
CA GLY A 127 7.10 5.11 -33.33
C GLY A 127 7.04 3.99 -32.29
N GLY A 128 8.14 3.73 -31.58
CA GLY A 128 8.16 2.85 -30.41
C GLY A 128 8.01 3.59 -29.09
N ASN A 129 8.23 2.88 -27.98
CA ASN A 129 8.09 3.45 -26.63
C ASN A 129 9.42 3.65 -25.90
N LYS A 130 10.57 3.28 -26.46
CA LYS A 130 11.86 3.51 -25.80
C LYS A 130 12.20 5.00 -25.77
N LEU A 131 12.33 5.54 -24.55
CA LEU A 131 12.74 6.92 -24.28
C LEU A 131 14.25 7.05 -24.06
N GLY A 132 14.88 6.02 -23.50
CA GLY A 132 16.32 6.03 -23.24
C GLY A 132 16.80 4.78 -22.49
N GLU A 133 18.11 4.65 -22.36
CA GLU A 133 18.78 3.53 -21.68
C GLU A 133 20.06 4.02 -20.98
N GLY A 134 20.37 3.41 -19.83
CA GLY A 134 21.64 3.63 -19.13
C GLY A 134 21.96 2.44 -18.22
N GLY A 135 22.98 2.57 -17.37
CA GLY A 135 23.46 1.48 -16.49
C GLY A 135 22.47 0.93 -15.47
N PHE A 136 21.26 1.48 -15.39
CA PHE A 136 20.19 1.05 -14.48
C PHE A 136 18.95 0.51 -15.24
N GLY A 137 19.09 0.24 -16.54
CA GLY A 137 18.03 -0.30 -17.39
C GLY A 137 17.42 0.70 -18.37
N ILE A 138 16.32 0.27 -19.01
CA ILE A 138 15.65 0.97 -20.10
C ILE A 138 14.44 1.74 -19.57
N VAL A 139 14.23 2.95 -20.10
CA VAL A 139 13.08 3.80 -19.81
C VAL A 139 12.12 3.78 -20.99
N PHE A 140 10.87 3.42 -20.73
CA PHE A 140 9.79 3.34 -21.69
C PHE A 140 8.74 4.43 -21.43
N LYS A 141 8.12 4.91 -22.50
CA LYS A 141 6.92 5.73 -22.46
C LYS A 141 5.73 4.83 -22.15
N GLY A 142 4.91 5.26 -21.20
CA GLY A 142 3.61 4.66 -20.95
C GLY A 142 2.50 5.70 -20.86
N TYR A 143 1.25 5.24 -20.91
CA TYR A 143 0.08 6.09 -20.77
C TYR A 143 -0.88 5.50 -19.73
N ILE A 144 -1.02 6.18 -18.59
CA ILE A 144 -1.83 5.72 -17.45
C ILE A 144 -2.80 6.84 -17.07
N ASN A 145 -4.11 6.54 -17.00
CA ASN A 145 -5.15 7.46 -16.54
C ASN A 145 -5.10 8.86 -17.20
N GLY A 146 -4.88 8.90 -18.51
CA GLY A 146 -4.82 10.17 -19.26
C GLY A 146 -3.47 10.89 -19.21
N ARG A 147 -2.46 10.32 -18.54
CA ARG A 147 -1.16 10.95 -18.32
C ARG A 147 -0.02 10.12 -18.92
N ASN A 148 0.90 10.78 -19.61
CA ASN A 148 2.17 10.18 -20.02
C ASN A 148 3.06 9.94 -18.79
N VAL A 149 3.61 8.73 -18.69
CA VAL A 149 4.53 8.31 -17.62
C VAL A 149 5.81 7.73 -18.21
N ALA A 150 6.89 7.75 -17.42
CA ALA A 150 8.12 7.05 -17.72
C ALA A 150 8.19 5.78 -16.86
N VAL A 151 8.24 4.61 -17.48
CA VAL A 151 8.36 3.31 -16.82
C VAL A 151 9.79 2.82 -16.98
N LYS A 152 10.51 2.66 -15.87
CA LYS A 152 11.88 2.14 -15.89
C LYS A 152 11.89 0.65 -15.61
N LYS A 153 12.33 -0.15 -16.57
CA LYS A 153 12.58 -1.58 -16.40
C LYS A 153 14.01 -1.76 -15.91
N LEU A 154 14.17 -2.20 -14.67
CA LEU A 154 15.48 -2.44 -14.07
C LEU A 154 16.15 -3.64 -14.76
N ALA A 155 17.45 -3.51 -15.05
CA ALA A 155 18.27 -4.63 -15.46
C ALA A 155 18.46 -5.59 -14.28
N ALA A 156 18.48 -6.90 -14.56
CA ALA A 156 18.79 -7.94 -13.57
C ALA A 156 20.27 -7.97 -13.22
#